data_AF-A0A976DYA7-F1
#
_entry.id   AF-A0A976DYA7-F1
#
_cell.length_a   1.000
_cell.length_b   1.000
_cell.length_c   1.000
_cell.angle_alpha   90.00
_cell.angle_beta   90.00
_cell.angle_gamma   90.00
#
_symmetry.space_group_name_H-M   'P 1'
#
loop_
_entity.id
_entity.type
_entity.pdbx_description
1 polymer ?
#
loop_
_entity_poly.entity_id
_entity_poly.type
_entity_poly.pdbx_seq_one_letter_code
_entity_poly.pdbx_strand_id
1 'polypeptide(L)'
;MDIQVGYPAKWVDFSGLDIRPDDHFGNVQRAARFAFQREVGQIGKPVLGNRFAVASKTTPIAVNSAYNFTTNTIDITAAILQPPFYKPGGDVAANYCAIGAVIGHEITHGFDSLGRQFDPQGNLRNWWSGEA
;
A
#
# COMPACT_ATOMS: atom_id res chain seq x y z
N MET A 1 3.30 -6.99 12.07
CA MET A 1 2.44 -6.16 11.21
C MET A 1 2.77 -4.71 11.46
N ASP A 2 3.12 -3.96 10.43
CA ASP A 2 3.49 -2.55 10.50
C ASP A 2 2.43 -1.66 9.81
N ILE A 3 1.95 -0.62 10.49
CA ILE A 3 0.82 0.21 10.03
C ILE A 3 1.31 1.63 9.80
N GLN A 4 1.06 2.17 8.61
CA GLN A 4 1.35 3.56 8.30
C GLN A 4 0.10 4.28 7.83
N VAL A 5 -0.01 5.55 8.21
CA VAL A 5 -1.23 6.35 8.05
C VAL A 5 -0.92 7.65 7.31
N GLY A 6 -1.78 8.03 6.38
CA GLY A 6 -1.72 9.27 5.63
C GLY A 6 -0.84 9.18 4.39
N TYR A 7 0.48 9.25 4.56
CA TYR A 7 1.43 9.49 3.47
C TYR A 7 2.83 8.89 3.77
N PRO A 8 3.70 8.74 2.74
CA PRO A 8 5.02 8.13 2.94
C PRO A 8 6.01 9.11 3.59
N ALA A 9 6.93 8.59 4.40
CA ALA A 9 8.05 9.37 4.93
C ALA A 9 9.11 9.71 3.85
N LYS A 10 9.19 8.90 2.79
CA LYS A 10 10.09 9.09 1.65
C LYS A 10 9.29 8.97 0.35
N TRP A 11 9.42 9.97 -0.51
CA TRP A 11 8.75 10.01 -1.81
C TRP A 11 9.59 9.34 -2.89
N VAL A 12 8.92 8.87 -3.94
CA VAL A 12 9.59 8.43 -5.15
C VAL A 12 10.26 9.63 -5.81
N ASP A 13 11.56 9.51 -6.08
CA ASP A 13 12.29 10.50 -6.84
C ASP A 13 12.00 10.34 -8.34
N PHE A 14 11.33 11.33 -8.92
CA PHE A 14 11.00 11.39 -10.35
C PHE A 14 11.98 12.27 -11.15
N SER A 15 13.12 12.68 -10.58
CA SER A 15 14.12 13.52 -11.27
C SER A 15 14.61 12.91 -12.60
N GLY A 16 14.62 11.58 -12.71
CA GLY A 16 14.97 10.85 -13.94
C GLY A 16 13.85 10.75 -14.99
N LEU A 17 12.66 11.30 -14.74
CA LEU A 17 11.53 11.26 -15.66
C LEU A 17 11.42 12.58 -16.44
N ASP A 18 11.75 12.53 -17.74
CA ASP A 18 11.59 13.65 -18.67
C ASP A 18 10.12 13.76 -19.14
N ILE A 19 9.48 14.89 -18.86
CA ILE A 19 8.11 15.22 -19.28
C ILE A 19 8.12 16.44 -20.19
N ARG A 20 7.49 16.31 -21.36
CA ARG A 20 7.45 17.32 -22.41
C ARG A 20 6.01 17.80 -22.64
N PRO A 21 5.72 19.11 -22.58
CA PRO A 21 4.35 19.62 -22.68
C PRO A 21 3.63 19.28 -24.00
N ASP A 22 4.37 19.06 -25.07
CA ASP A 22 3.90 18.87 -26.45
C ASP A 22 3.95 17.41 -26.95
N ASP A 23 4.31 16.46 -26.08
CA ASP A 23 4.51 15.05 -26.46
C ASP A 23 3.85 14.10 -25.46
N HIS A 24 2.52 14.05 -25.47
CA HIS A 24 1.75 13.20 -24.55
C HIS A 24 2.08 11.71 -24.71
N PHE A 25 2.09 11.20 -25.95
CA PHE A 25 2.39 9.78 -26.20
C PHE A 25 3.80 9.42 -25.75
N GLY A 26 4.80 10.25 -26.07
CA GLY A 26 6.15 10.04 -25.59
C GLY A 26 6.28 10.17 -24.06
N ASN A 27 5.47 11.02 -23.40
CA ASN A 27 5.43 11.08 -21.94
C ASN A 27 4.95 9.76 -21.33
N VAL A 28 3.91 9.14 -21.92
CA VAL A 28 3.43 7.82 -21.48
C VAL A 28 4.53 6.77 -21.63
N GLN A 29 5.24 6.76 -22.77
CA GLN A 29 6.35 5.84 -22.99
C GLN A 29 7.52 6.08 -22.02
N ARG A 30 7.88 7.35 -21.76
CA ARG A 30 8.93 7.73 -20.80
C ARG A 30 8.57 7.35 -19.37
N ALA A 31 7.33 7.57 -18.95
CA ALA A 31 6.82 7.17 -17.64
C ALA A 31 6.85 5.64 -17.46
N ALA A 32 6.40 4.88 -18.46
CA ALA A 32 6.47 3.42 -18.43
C ALA A 32 7.91 2.91 -18.35
N ARG A 33 8.83 3.49 -19.14
CA ARG A 33 10.25 3.15 -19.09
C ARG A 33 10.88 3.48 -17.73
N PHE A 34 10.57 4.64 -17.16
CA PHE A 34 11.04 5.03 -15.83
C PHE A 34 10.57 4.05 -14.75
N ALA A 35 9.28 3.69 -14.76
CA ALA A 35 8.72 2.71 -13.82
C ALA A 35 9.42 1.35 -13.93
N PHE A 36 9.57 0.84 -15.16
CA PHE A 36 10.29 -0.41 -15.43
C PHE A 36 11.74 -0.37 -14.93
N GLN A 37 12.48 0.70 -15.25
CA GLN A 37 13.87 0.87 -14.81
C GLN A 37 14.01 0.90 -13.28
N ARG A 38 13.07 1.55 -12.59
CA ARG A 38 13.03 1.58 -11.13
C ARG A 38 12.81 0.19 -10.53
N GLU A 39 11.92 -0.61 -11.13
CA GLU A 39 11.62 -1.98 -10.68
C GLU A 39 12.79 -2.93 -10.91
N VAL A 40 13.32 -3.02 -12.14
CA VAL A 40 14.47 -3.90 -12.43
C VAL A 40 15.73 -3.46 -11.68
N GLY A 41 15.85 -2.16 -11.39
CA GLY A 41 16.94 -1.62 -10.56
C GLY A 41 16.91 -2.07 -9.10
N GLN A 42 15.87 -2.78 -8.64
CA GLN A 42 15.83 -3.40 -7.31
C GLN A 42 16.39 -4.82 -7.27
N ILE A 43 16.67 -5.44 -8.43
CA ILE A 43 17.24 -6.79 -8.46
C ILE A 43 18.59 -6.78 -7.74
N GLY A 44 18.77 -7.71 -6.78
CA GLY A 44 19.97 -7.81 -5.95
C GLY A 44 20.07 -6.79 -4.82
N LYS A 45 19.05 -5.96 -4.60
CA LYS A 45 18.98 -4.99 -3.49
C LYS A 45 18.00 -5.47 -2.41
N PRO A 46 18.10 -4.95 -1.17
CA PRO A 46 17.07 -5.16 -0.16
C PRO A 46 15.69 -4.74 -0.64
N VAL A 47 14.64 -5.33 -0.07
CA VAL A 47 13.24 -5.01 -0.40
C VAL A 47 13.01 -3.51 -0.25
N LEU A 48 12.54 -2.89 -1.33
CA LEU A 48 12.26 -1.46 -1.38
C LEU A 48 10.92 -1.15 -0.69
N GLY A 49 10.98 -0.62 0.53
CA GLY A 49 9.82 -0.21 1.32
C GLY A 49 9.17 1.11 0.87
N ASN A 50 8.88 1.28 -0.42
CA ASN A 50 8.19 2.47 -0.93
C ASN A 50 6.68 2.40 -0.68
N ARG A 51 6.31 2.67 0.57
CA ARG A 51 4.93 2.79 1.06
C ARG A 51 4.15 3.81 0.23
N PHE A 52 2.85 3.62 0.05
CA PHE A 52 1.96 4.52 -0.71
C PHE A 52 2.34 4.76 -2.19
N ALA A 53 3.27 4.00 -2.76
CA ALA A 53 3.78 4.25 -4.12
C ALA A 53 3.05 3.46 -5.22
N VAL A 54 1.96 2.77 -4.89
CA VAL A 54 1.13 2.07 -5.90
C VAL A 54 0.08 3.05 -6.41
N ALA A 55 0.35 3.64 -7.57
CA ALA A 55 -0.46 4.70 -8.19
C ALA A 55 -1.97 4.39 -8.20
N SER A 56 -2.33 3.14 -8.50
CA SER A 56 -3.71 2.68 -8.62
C SER A 56 -4.37 2.28 -7.30
N LYS A 57 -3.64 2.21 -6.19
CA LYS A 57 -4.15 1.63 -4.93
C LYS A 57 -3.93 2.52 -3.72
N THR A 58 -2.68 2.89 -3.44
CA THR A 58 -2.28 3.38 -2.11
C THR A 58 -1.65 4.76 -2.13
N THR A 59 -1.74 5.53 -3.22
CA THR A 59 -1.30 6.94 -3.15
C THR A 59 -2.08 7.68 -2.06
N PRO A 60 -1.50 8.72 -1.42
CA PRO A 60 -2.19 9.43 -0.34
C PRO A 60 -3.54 10.04 -0.72
N ILE A 61 -3.77 10.25 -2.02
CA ILE A 61 -5.01 10.79 -2.60
C ILE A 61 -6.05 9.71 -2.97
N ALA A 62 -5.68 8.43 -2.94
CA ALA A 62 -6.63 7.35 -3.18
C ALA A 62 -7.54 7.19 -1.97
N VAL A 63 -8.86 7.08 -2.16
CA VAL A 63 -9.79 6.75 -1.08
C VAL A 63 -9.76 5.23 -0.88
N ASN A 64 -8.71 4.74 -0.22
CA ASN A 64 -8.45 3.32 -0.09
C ASN A 64 -7.61 2.96 1.15
N SER A 65 -7.53 1.68 1.47
CA SER A 65 -6.57 1.08 2.41
C SER A 65 -6.05 -0.22 1.80
N ALA A 66 -4.86 -0.69 2.19
CA ALA A 66 -4.36 -1.96 1.65
C ALA A 66 -3.36 -2.67 2.57
N TYR A 67 -3.54 -3.99 2.69
CA TYR A 67 -2.57 -4.92 3.23
C TYR A 67 -1.59 -5.45 2.17
N ASN A 68 -0.33 -5.65 2.56
CA ASN A 68 0.68 -6.36 1.78
C ASN A 68 1.27 -7.52 2.60
N PHE A 69 1.00 -8.75 2.16
CA PHE A 69 1.46 -9.99 2.79
C PHE A 69 2.98 -10.20 2.71
N THR A 70 3.65 -9.71 1.66
CA THR A 70 5.11 -9.90 1.50
C THR A 70 5.95 -9.00 2.41
N THR A 71 5.35 -7.94 2.95
CA THR A 71 5.99 -7.01 3.89
C THR A 71 5.29 -6.96 5.23
N ASN A 72 4.16 -7.69 5.38
CA ASN A 72 3.28 -7.66 6.54
C ASN A 72 2.91 -6.23 6.98
N THR A 73 2.44 -5.40 6.04
CA THR A 73 2.19 -3.97 6.26
C THR A 73 0.79 -3.55 5.85
N ILE A 74 0.23 -2.53 6.51
CA ILE A 74 -1.04 -1.87 6.15
C ILE A 74 -0.79 -0.39 5.83
N ASP A 75 -1.25 0.06 4.66
CA ASP A 75 -1.27 1.48 4.26
C ASP A 75 -2.70 2.03 4.39
N ILE A 76 -2.91 2.97 5.32
CA ILE A 76 -4.16 3.74 5.43
C ILE A 76 -3.91 5.10 4.78
N THR A 77 -4.51 5.36 3.61
CA THR A 77 -4.28 6.59 2.84
C THR A 77 -4.80 7.85 3.55
N ALA A 78 -4.28 9.02 3.22
CA ALA A 78 -4.82 10.27 3.77
C ALA A 78 -6.28 10.51 3.31
N ALA A 79 -6.58 10.21 2.05
CA ALA A 79 -7.89 10.48 1.48
C ALA A 79 -9.00 9.54 1.97
N ILE A 80 -8.72 8.37 2.56
CA ILE A 80 -9.79 7.59 3.23
C ILE A 80 -10.17 8.16 4.60
N LEU A 81 -9.33 8.99 5.22
CA LEU A 81 -9.56 9.55 6.56
C LEU A 81 -10.46 10.79 6.55
N GLN A 82 -11.61 10.66 5.91
CA GLN A 82 -12.64 11.71 5.84
C GLN A 82 -14.04 11.07 5.95
N PRO A 83 -15.10 11.84 6.19
CA PRO A 83 -16.46 11.31 6.17
C PRO A 83 -16.77 10.61 4.84
N PRO A 84 -17.51 9.48 4.86
CA PRO A 84 -18.17 8.88 6.02
C PRO A 84 -17.29 7.95 6.87
N PHE A 85 -16.03 7.73 6.48
CA PHE A 85 -15.15 6.76 7.16
C PHE A 85 -14.65 7.27 8.51
N TYR A 86 -14.20 8.53 8.56
CA TYR A 86 -13.65 9.12 9.76
C TYR A 86 -13.99 10.59 9.91
N LYS A 87 -14.45 10.98 11.10
CA LYS A 87 -14.63 12.38 11.51
C LYS A 87 -13.92 12.62 12.85
N PRO A 88 -12.88 13.47 12.91
CA PRO A 88 -12.29 13.89 14.17
C PRO A 88 -13.34 14.50 15.12
N GLY A 89 -13.38 14.03 16.37
CA GLY A 89 -14.38 14.45 17.36
C GLY A 89 -15.82 14.05 17.05
N GLY A 90 -16.06 13.21 16.02
CA GLY A 90 -17.35 12.63 15.73
C GLY A 90 -17.75 11.53 16.70
N ASP A 91 -18.94 10.96 16.49
CA ASP A 91 -19.41 9.81 17.26
C ASP A 91 -18.43 8.64 17.16
N VAL A 92 -18.06 8.10 18.32
CA VAL A 92 -17.03 7.04 18.41
C VAL A 92 -17.55 5.77 17.76
N ALA A 93 -18.82 5.40 17.96
CA ALA A 93 -19.39 4.20 17.36
C ALA A 93 -19.40 4.28 15.83
N ALA A 94 -19.76 5.43 15.26
CA ALA A 94 -19.71 5.67 13.82
C ALA A 94 -18.28 5.50 13.26
N ASN A 95 -17.27 6.10 13.89
CA ASN A 95 -15.88 5.95 13.46
C ASN A 95 -15.38 4.49 13.58
N TYR A 96 -15.72 3.80 14.67
CA TYR A 96 -15.34 2.39 14.86
C TYR A 96 -16.01 1.47 13.82
N CYS A 97 -17.30 1.67 13.55
CA CYS A 97 -18.03 0.87 12.56
C CYS A 97 -17.60 1.18 11.12
N ALA A 98 -17.07 2.37 10.85
CA ALA A 98 -16.62 2.77 9.52
C ALA A 98 -15.10 2.53 9.34
N ILE A 99 -14.23 3.49 9.69
CA ILE A 99 -12.77 3.32 9.53
C ILE A 99 -12.23 2.17 10.38
N GLY A 100 -12.79 1.91 11.57
CA GLY A 100 -12.38 0.77 12.39
C GLY A 100 -12.65 -0.58 11.70
N ALA A 101 -13.79 -0.72 11.01
CA ALA A 101 -14.08 -1.92 10.21
C ALA A 101 -13.13 -2.06 9.01
N VAL A 102 -12.75 -0.95 8.37
CA VAL A 102 -11.72 -0.96 7.30
C VAL A 102 -10.37 -1.43 7.85
N ILE A 103 -9.93 -0.92 9.01
CA ILE A 103 -8.69 -1.38 9.65
C ILE A 103 -8.77 -2.87 10.00
N GLY A 104 -9.90 -3.33 10.54
CA GLY A 104 -10.14 -4.75 10.82
C GLY A 104 -10.12 -5.63 9.57
N HIS A 105 -10.66 -5.13 8.45
CA HIS A 105 -10.61 -5.79 7.15
C HIS A 105 -9.16 -5.97 6.67
N GLU A 106 -8.33 -4.93 6.73
CA GLU A 106 -6.92 -5.03 6.33
C GLU A 106 -6.10 -5.95 7.24
N ILE A 107 -6.39 -5.97 8.55
CA ILE A 107 -5.77 -6.94 9.46
C ILE A 107 -6.15 -8.37 9.06
N THR A 108 -7.42 -8.59 8.69
CA THR A 108 -7.94 -9.91 8.29
C THR A 108 -7.31 -10.40 6.98
N HIS A 109 -6.89 -9.51 6.08
CA HIS A 109 -6.12 -9.90 4.90
C HIS A 109 -4.78 -10.59 5.24
N GLY A 110 -4.22 -10.38 6.43
CA GLY A 110 -3.06 -11.15 6.93
C GLY A 110 -3.36 -12.61 7.26
N PHE A 111 -4.65 -12.98 7.35
CA PHE A 111 -5.12 -14.28 7.80
C PHE A 111 -6.12 -14.92 6.83
N ASP A 112 -6.44 -14.27 5.72
CA ASP A 112 -7.30 -14.84 4.69
C ASP A 112 -6.61 -16.00 3.95
N SER A 113 -7.28 -16.56 2.93
CA SER A 113 -6.77 -17.72 2.20
C SER A 113 -5.39 -17.52 1.56
N LEU A 114 -5.01 -16.27 1.23
CA LEU A 114 -3.69 -15.91 0.72
C LEU A 114 -2.75 -15.47 1.84
N GLY A 115 -3.19 -14.55 2.69
CA GLY A 115 -2.36 -13.97 3.75
C GLY A 115 -1.84 -15.01 4.74
N ARG A 116 -2.68 -16.00 5.09
CA ARG A 116 -2.29 -17.06 6.04
C ARG A 116 -1.09 -17.90 5.61
N GLN A 117 -0.71 -17.85 4.32
CA GLN A 117 0.43 -18.58 3.77
C GLN A 117 1.76 -17.87 4.06
N PHE A 118 1.72 -16.63 4.56
CA PHE A 118 2.90 -15.82 4.86
C PHE A 118 3.11 -15.73 6.37
N ASP A 119 4.36 -15.91 6.82
CA ASP A 119 4.73 -15.77 8.22
C ASP A 119 4.78 -14.29 8.67
N PRO A 120 5.02 -13.99 9.96
CA PRO A 120 5.05 -12.60 10.43
C PRO A 120 6.12 -11.71 9.79
N GLN A 121 7.13 -12.31 9.14
CA GLN A 121 8.19 -11.63 8.39
C GLN A 121 7.86 -11.47 6.90
N GLY A 122 6.69 -11.96 6.44
CA GLY A 122 6.25 -11.89 5.05
C GLY A 122 6.84 -12.96 4.14
N ASN A 123 7.38 -14.05 4.69
CA ASN A 123 7.88 -15.16 3.90
C ASN A 123 6.78 -16.19 3.63
N LEU A 124 6.70 -16.70 2.41
CA LEU A 124 5.81 -17.82 2.08
C LEU A 124 6.29 -19.08 2.81
N ARG A 125 5.55 -19.47 3.86
CA ARG A 125 5.92 -20.57 4.74
C ARG A 125 4.65 -21.12 5.40
N ASN A 126 4.49 -22.45 5.43
CA ASN A 126 3.46 -23.03 6.27
C ASN A 126 3.86 -22.92 7.75
N TRP A 127 3.05 -22.21 8.53
CA TRP A 127 3.19 -22.05 9.98
C TRP A 127 1.95 -22.52 10.75
N TRP A 128 0.99 -23.14 10.06
CA TRP A 128 -0.17 -23.79 10.65
C TRP A 128 0.16 -25.25 10.96
N SER A 129 -0.33 -25.75 12.10
CA SER A 129 -0.32 -27.20 12.36
C SER A 129 -1.21 -27.91 11.35
N GLY A 130 -0.85 -29.13 10.97
CA GLY A 130 -1.79 -30.01 10.27
C GLY A 130 -3.00 -30.31 11.16
N GLU A 131 -4.13 -30.63 10.54
CA GLU A 131 -5.25 -31.27 11.24
C GLU A 131 -4.83 -32.69 11.64
N ALA A 132 -5.28 -33.14 12.81
CA ALA A 132 -5.12 -34.52 13.26
C ALA A 132 -6.25 -35.40 12.75
#